data_AF-A0A2U1E3K5-F1
#
_entry.id   AF-A0A2U1E3K5-F1
#
_cell.length_a   1.000
_cell.length_b   1.000
_cell.length_c   1.000
_cell.angle_alpha   90.00
_cell.angle_beta   90.00
_cell.angle_gamma   90.00
#
_symmetry.space_group_name_H-M   'P 1'
#
loop_
_entity.id
_entity.type
_entity.pdbx_description
1 polymer ?
#
loop_
_entity_poly.entity_id
_entity_poly.type
_entity_poly.pdbx_seq_one_letter_code
_entity_poly.pdbx_strand_id
1 'polypeptide(L)'
;MFNKKNKFKIDDVEILESVMSSHNFNIIRNNKPLSFRGVMSIFALIVVGLVILIIFAENFTDNQITFLGIMGATFISFFAVFYTINKEGRDRYILAKKSAAILSQILKSVDNQISRIENGMFYPVIYPKNWLDYYESCSFYLEYDYIEYLLREFEIIDKINCCIKKDDKEELLEVIKYRRQILTDWNTDYDILITSLNLSSFSIGMNEIISWRFEKSYKDFEKYFIENYHDKVKELTIEYLKKNNNSCDVNLALYYVMDKIREDTELKDSSYEFEVMENKKMLNTIFKVYLSLQEDDLFYLCWGELHLNE
;
A
#
# COMPACT_ATOMS: atom_id res chain seq x y z
N MET A 1 28.57 -20.68 -17.90
CA MET A 1 29.58 -19.60 -17.85
C MET A 1 28.84 -18.27 -17.75
N PHE A 2 29.12 -17.50 -16.71
CA PHE A 2 28.50 -16.24 -16.26
C PHE A 2 26.99 -16.17 -15.96
N ASN A 3 26.74 -16.34 -14.67
CA ASN A 3 25.58 -15.97 -13.88
C ASN A 3 25.28 -14.46 -14.05
N LYS A 4 24.35 -14.06 -14.92
CA LYS A 4 23.76 -12.71 -14.88
C LYS A 4 22.69 -12.71 -13.79
N LYS A 5 23.12 -12.53 -12.54
CA LYS A 5 22.25 -11.87 -11.54
C LYS A 5 21.80 -10.57 -12.21
N ASN A 6 20.50 -10.30 -12.29
CA ASN A 6 19.98 -8.98 -12.60
C ASN A 6 20.44 -8.04 -11.49
N LYS A 7 21.68 -7.54 -11.61
CA LYS A 7 22.12 -6.35 -10.90
C LYS A 7 21.24 -5.24 -11.46
N PHE A 8 20.46 -4.60 -10.59
CA PHE A 8 19.93 -3.26 -10.84
C PHE A 8 21.02 -2.44 -11.55
N LYS A 9 20.65 -1.74 -12.62
CA LYS A 9 21.60 -0.83 -13.26
C LYS A 9 21.96 0.27 -12.26
N ILE A 10 23.10 0.93 -12.46
CA ILE A 10 23.53 2.04 -11.58
C ILE A 10 22.41 3.08 -11.45
N ASP A 11 21.74 3.41 -12.56
CA ASP A 11 20.57 4.31 -12.57
C ASP A 11 19.42 3.79 -11.70
N ASP A 12 19.09 2.49 -11.76
CA ASP A 12 18.02 1.91 -10.94
C ASP A 12 18.41 1.87 -9.45
N VAL A 13 19.71 1.73 -9.14
CA VAL A 13 20.23 1.79 -7.76
C VAL A 13 20.19 3.22 -7.24
N GLU A 14 20.57 4.22 -8.04
CA GLU A 14 20.48 5.63 -7.66
C GLU A 14 19.02 6.07 -7.44
N ILE A 15 18.08 5.62 -8.28
CA ILE A 15 16.64 5.86 -8.09
C ILE A 15 16.14 5.13 -6.85
N LEU A 16 16.55 3.88 -6.63
CA LEU A 16 16.18 3.14 -5.44
C LEU A 16 16.73 3.81 -4.17
N GLU A 17 17.97 4.31 -4.20
CA GLU A 17 18.57 5.09 -3.13
C GLU A 17 17.87 6.44 -2.96
N SER A 18 17.41 7.10 -4.03
CA SER A 18 16.56 8.31 -3.98
C SER A 18 15.25 8.02 -3.25
N VAL A 19 14.54 6.96 -3.66
CA VAL A 19 13.28 6.53 -3.04
C VAL A 19 13.52 6.14 -1.57
N MET A 20 14.54 5.33 -1.28
CA MET A 20 14.85 4.87 0.08
C MET A 20 15.44 5.98 0.98
N SER A 21 16.18 6.94 0.44
CA SER A 21 16.70 8.08 1.21
C SER A 21 15.59 9.08 1.54
N SER A 22 14.60 9.24 0.65
CA SER A 22 13.39 9.99 0.96
C SER A 22 12.55 9.34 2.07
N HIS A 23 12.65 8.02 2.25
CA HIS A 23 12.05 7.28 3.37
C HIS A 23 12.71 7.56 4.73
N ASN A 24 14.02 7.79 4.76
CA ASN A 24 14.75 8.09 6.01
C ASN A 24 14.47 9.50 6.56
N PHE A 25 13.89 10.39 5.75
CA PHE A 25 13.37 11.70 6.19
C PHE A 25 11.87 11.61 6.45
N ASN A 26 11.47 11.07 7.62
CA ASN A 26 10.14 11.23 8.24
C ASN A 26 8.99 11.56 7.27
N ILE A 27 8.51 10.60 6.47
CA ILE A 27 7.17 10.57 5.82
C ILE A 27 6.58 11.98 5.54
N ILE A 28 7.30 12.85 4.82
CA ILE A 28 6.71 14.13 4.38
C ILE A 28 5.93 13.81 3.11
N ARG A 29 4.77 13.18 3.27
CA ARG A 29 3.80 13.07 2.16
C ARG A 29 3.41 14.47 1.75
N ASN A 30 3.56 14.76 0.47
CA ASN A 30 3.15 16.05 -0.04
C ASN A 30 1.62 16.12 -0.01
N ASN A 31 1.09 17.07 0.76
CA ASN A 31 -0.34 17.34 0.74
C ASN A 31 -0.79 17.70 -0.68
N LYS A 32 -2.02 17.31 -1.00
CA LYS A 32 -2.67 17.72 -2.25
C LYS A 32 -2.64 19.25 -2.34
N PRO A 33 -2.09 19.83 -3.42
CA PRO A 33 -1.99 21.28 -3.56
C PRO A 33 -3.39 21.89 -3.68
N LEU A 34 -3.52 23.17 -3.31
CA LEU A 34 -4.79 23.88 -3.42
C LEU A 34 -5.24 23.93 -4.87
N SER A 35 -6.53 23.67 -5.09
CA SER A 35 -7.12 23.78 -6.42
C SER A 35 -6.97 25.20 -6.96
N PHE A 36 -6.86 25.32 -8.30
CA PHE A 36 -6.83 26.63 -8.96
C PHE A 36 -7.97 27.53 -8.50
N ARG A 37 -9.18 26.97 -8.43
CA ARG A 37 -10.38 27.67 -7.96
C ARG A 37 -10.23 28.15 -6.52
N GLY A 38 -9.71 27.31 -5.62
CA GLY A 38 -9.47 27.70 -4.22
C GLY A 38 -8.52 28.90 -4.11
N VAL A 39 -7.41 28.88 -4.85
CA VAL A 39 -6.45 30.00 -4.86
C VAL A 39 -7.07 31.25 -5.48
N MET A 40 -7.83 31.13 -6.56
CA MET A 40 -8.51 32.26 -7.20
C MET A 40 -9.64 32.82 -6.34
N SER A 41 -10.35 32.00 -5.56
CA SER A 41 -11.35 32.47 -4.62
C SER A 41 -10.73 33.30 -3.51
N ILE A 42 -9.59 32.86 -2.96
CA ILE A 42 -8.82 33.64 -1.98
C ILE A 42 -8.44 34.99 -2.60
N PHE A 43 -7.88 34.97 -3.82
CA PHE A 43 -7.53 36.19 -4.56
C PHE A 43 -8.73 37.13 -4.78
N ALA A 44 -9.88 36.59 -5.18
CA ALA A 44 -11.09 37.38 -5.40
C ALA A 44 -11.57 38.07 -4.11
N LEU A 45 -11.54 37.37 -2.96
CA LEU A 45 -11.87 37.96 -1.66
C LEU A 45 -10.94 39.12 -1.30
N ILE A 46 -9.64 38.99 -1.60
CA ILE A 46 -8.66 40.04 -1.38
C ILE A 46 -8.97 41.26 -2.25
N VAL A 47 -9.25 41.05 -3.54
CA VAL A 47 -9.59 42.14 -4.47
C VAL A 47 -10.84 42.89 -4.02
N VAL A 48 -11.89 42.16 -3.60
CA VAL A 48 -13.10 42.77 -3.05
C VAL A 48 -12.79 43.60 -1.80
N GLY A 49 -11.98 43.07 -0.88
CA GLY A 49 -11.53 43.81 0.31
C GLY A 49 -10.78 45.10 -0.05
N LEU A 50 -9.90 45.07 -1.05
CA LEU A 50 -9.17 46.25 -1.53
C LEU A 50 -10.12 47.29 -2.14
N VAL A 51 -11.12 46.88 -2.92
CA VAL A 51 -12.12 47.81 -3.48
C VAL A 51 -12.92 48.49 -2.37
N ILE A 52 -13.31 47.75 -1.33
CA ILE A 52 -14.01 48.32 -0.17
C ILE A 52 -13.12 49.37 0.52
N LEU A 53 -11.83 49.08 0.72
CA LEU A 53 -10.89 50.03 1.32
C LEU A 53 -10.71 51.31 0.47
N ILE A 54 -10.74 51.20 -0.86
CA ILE A 54 -10.69 52.36 -1.76
C ILE A 54 -11.96 53.23 -1.61
N ILE A 55 -13.14 52.61 -1.50
CA ILE A 55 -14.40 53.35 -1.31
C ILE A 55 -14.39 54.16 0.00
N PHE A 56 -13.76 53.62 1.05
CA PHE A 56 -13.61 54.30 2.34
C PHE A 56 -12.32 55.12 2.47
N ALA A 57 -11.56 55.32 1.38
CA ALA A 57 -10.25 55.98 1.41
C ALA A 57 -10.27 57.37 2.06
N GLU A 58 -11.36 58.13 1.85
CA GLU A 58 -11.54 59.48 2.40
C GLU A 58 -11.61 59.54 3.94
N ASN A 59 -11.89 58.39 4.59
CA ASN A 59 -11.93 58.29 6.05
C ASN A 59 -10.56 57.96 6.68
N PHE A 60 -9.51 57.80 5.88
CA PHE A 60 -8.17 57.45 6.34
C PHE A 60 -7.22 58.64 6.27
N THR A 61 -6.28 58.70 7.21
CA THR A 61 -5.16 59.64 7.20
C THR A 61 -4.06 59.18 6.23
N ASP A 62 -3.22 60.12 5.78
CA ASP A 62 -2.09 59.82 4.87
C ASP A 62 -1.15 58.72 5.41
N ASN A 63 -0.94 58.69 6.73
CA ASN A 63 -0.14 57.65 7.39
C ASN A 63 -0.81 56.26 7.31
N GLN A 64 -2.14 56.20 7.44
CA GLN A 64 -2.91 54.96 7.31
C GLN A 64 -2.93 54.46 5.86
N ILE A 65 -3.06 55.36 4.89
CA ILE A 65 -2.99 55.04 3.45
C ILE A 65 -1.60 54.50 3.09
N THR A 66 -0.54 55.14 3.59
CA THR A 66 0.84 54.70 3.37
C THR A 66 1.10 53.32 3.98
N PHE A 67 0.63 53.09 5.21
CA PHE A 67 0.72 51.79 5.87
C PHE A 67 -0.05 50.69 5.12
N LEU A 68 -1.28 50.98 4.67
CA LEU A 68 -2.08 50.10 3.82
C LEU A 68 -1.37 49.76 2.51
N GLY A 69 -0.70 50.73 1.88
CA GLY A 69 0.11 50.50 0.68
C GLY A 69 1.28 49.54 0.91
N ILE A 70 2.02 49.73 2.02
CA ILE A 70 3.13 48.83 2.40
C ILE A 70 2.62 47.41 2.69
N MET A 71 1.54 47.29 3.46
CA MET A 71 0.91 46.00 3.76
C MET A 71 0.37 45.31 2.50
N GLY A 72 -0.27 46.06 1.61
CA GLY A 72 -0.78 45.56 0.34
C GLY A 72 0.33 45.04 -0.58
N ALA A 73 1.42 45.81 -0.75
CA ALA A 73 2.57 45.40 -1.56
C ALA A 73 3.27 44.15 -0.99
N THR A 74 3.42 44.09 0.34
CA THR A 74 3.98 42.93 1.04
C THR A 74 3.11 41.70 0.81
N PHE A 75 1.80 41.85 0.97
CA PHE A 75 0.84 40.76 0.80
C PHE A 75 0.78 40.24 -0.64
N ILE A 76 0.79 41.13 -1.65
CA ILE A 76 0.86 40.74 -3.07
C ILE A 76 2.13 39.94 -3.36
N SER A 77 3.25 40.35 -2.78
CA SER A 77 4.53 39.65 -2.94
C SER A 77 4.48 38.24 -2.34
N PHE A 78 3.96 38.09 -1.12
CA PHE A 78 3.73 36.78 -0.51
C PHE A 78 2.76 35.93 -1.32
N PHE A 79 1.67 36.51 -1.81
CA PHE A 79 0.68 35.80 -2.63
C PHE A 79 1.29 35.31 -3.95
N ALA A 80 2.13 36.10 -4.60
CA ALA A 80 2.83 35.70 -5.82
C ALA A 80 3.76 34.50 -5.57
N VAL A 81 4.55 34.53 -4.49
CA VAL A 81 5.40 33.40 -4.09
C VAL A 81 4.55 32.17 -3.78
N PHE A 82 3.49 32.32 -2.98
CA PHE A 82 2.56 31.25 -2.64
C PHE A 82 1.89 30.64 -3.88
N TYR A 83 1.41 31.48 -4.81
CA TYR A 83 0.79 31.04 -6.05
C TYR A 83 1.76 30.24 -6.91
N THR A 84 3.01 30.71 -7.04
CA THR A 84 4.05 30.03 -7.81
C THR A 84 4.37 28.67 -7.21
N ILE A 85 4.62 28.59 -5.89
CA ILE A 85 4.85 27.33 -5.19
C ILE A 85 3.67 26.38 -5.36
N ASN A 86 2.44 26.87 -5.21
CA ASN A 86 1.24 26.04 -5.38
C ASN A 86 1.00 25.62 -6.84
N LYS A 87 1.43 26.41 -7.83
CA LYS A 87 1.39 26.04 -9.25
C LYS A 87 2.38 24.91 -9.52
N GLU A 88 3.63 25.05 -9.10
CA GLU A 88 4.65 24.00 -9.23
C GLU A 88 4.23 22.71 -8.51
N GLY A 89 3.62 22.83 -7.32
CA GLY A 89 3.04 21.70 -6.61
C GLY A 89 1.90 21.02 -7.38
N ARG A 90 1.02 21.79 -8.04
CA ARG A 90 -0.04 21.24 -8.90
C ARG A 90 0.52 20.54 -10.14
N ASP A 91 1.51 21.11 -10.80
CA ASP A 91 2.11 20.52 -12.00
C ASP A 91 2.78 19.19 -11.65
N ARG A 92 3.52 19.13 -10.53
CA ARG A 92 4.07 17.88 -9.97
C ARG A 92 2.98 16.87 -9.61
N TYR A 93 1.91 17.31 -8.96
CA TYR A 93 0.80 16.43 -8.62
C TYR A 93 0.07 15.87 -9.86
N ILE A 94 -0.08 16.66 -10.93
CA ILE A 94 -0.64 16.19 -12.21
C ILE A 94 0.29 15.15 -12.85
N LEU A 95 1.61 15.38 -12.81
CA LEU A 95 2.59 14.42 -13.31
C LEU A 95 2.56 13.12 -12.51
N ALA A 96 2.48 13.20 -11.19
CA ALA A 96 2.34 12.05 -10.30
C ALA A 96 1.11 11.21 -10.68
N LYS A 97 -0.05 11.84 -10.87
CA LYS A 97 -1.29 11.16 -11.30
C LYS A 97 -1.12 10.45 -12.65
N LYS A 98 -0.47 11.09 -13.62
CA LYS A 98 -0.19 10.47 -14.94
C LYS A 98 0.76 9.29 -14.81
N SER A 99 1.80 9.41 -13.97
CA SER A 99 2.79 8.36 -13.74
C SER A 99 2.15 7.14 -13.08
N ALA A 100 1.28 7.36 -12.08
CA ALA A 100 0.49 6.29 -11.46
C ALA A 100 -0.46 5.60 -12.45
N ALA A 101 -1.09 6.35 -13.38
CA ALA A 101 -1.91 5.76 -14.44
C ALA A 101 -1.08 4.83 -15.35
N ILE A 102 0.10 5.27 -15.77
CA ILE A 102 1.01 4.48 -16.61
C ILE A 102 1.45 3.23 -15.85
N LEU A 103 1.87 3.37 -14.59
CA LEU A 103 2.30 2.25 -13.77
C LEU A 103 1.19 1.22 -13.56
N SER A 104 -0.05 1.66 -13.28
CA SER A 104 -1.22 0.77 -13.21
C SER A 104 -1.48 0.03 -14.53
N GLN A 105 -1.32 0.70 -15.68
CA GLN A 105 -1.45 0.06 -16.99
C GLN A 105 -0.36 -0.98 -17.24
N ILE A 106 0.88 -0.71 -16.82
CA ILE A 106 1.99 -1.67 -16.90
C ILE A 106 1.61 -2.94 -16.11
N LEU A 107 1.19 -2.79 -14.85
CA LEU A 107 0.81 -3.92 -14.00
C LEU A 107 -0.36 -4.72 -14.59
N LYS A 108 -1.39 -4.04 -15.10
CA LYS A 108 -2.52 -4.72 -15.78
C LYS A 108 -2.08 -5.46 -17.05
N SER A 109 -1.13 -4.89 -17.79
CA SER A 109 -0.59 -5.54 -18.99
C SER A 109 0.23 -6.77 -18.65
N VAL A 110 1.06 -6.69 -17.62
CA VAL A 110 1.83 -7.81 -17.07
C VAL A 110 0.88 -8.93 -16.63
N ASP A 111 -0.11 -8.62 -15.81
CA ASP A 111 -1.03 -9.61 -15.27
C ASP A 111 -1.76 -10.37 -16.39
N ASN A 112 -2.27 -9.63 -17.38
CA ASN A 112 -2.88 -10.22 -18.58
C ASN A 112 -1.92 -11.13 -19.37
N GLN A 113 -0.64 -10.78 -19.48
CA GLN A 113 0.37 -11.61 -20.15
C GLN A 113 0.65 -12.88 -19.34
N ILE A 114 0.76 -12.79 -18.02
CA ILE A 114 0.95 -13.94 -17.12
C ILE A 114 -0.26 -14.87 -17.21
N SER A 115 -1.50 -14.36 -17.17
CA SER A 115 -2.69 -15.19 -17.35
C SER A 115 -2.70 -15.92 -18.70
N ARG A 116 -2.15 -15.34 -19.77
CA ARG A 116 -2.00 -16.04 -21.06
C ARG A 116 -0.98 -17.16 -20.98
N ILE A 117 0.14 -16.96 -20.28
CA ILE A 117 1.15 -18.00 -20.04
C ILE A 117 0.54 -19.17 -19.27
N GLU A 118 -0.26 -18.88 -18.23
CA GLU A 118 -1.00 -19.88 -17.47
C GLU A 118 -1.96 -20.69 -18.36
N ASN A 119 -2.51 -20.08 -19.40
CA ASN A 119 -3.37 -20.71 -20.40
C ASN A 119 -2.60 -21.36 -21.56
N GLY A 120 -1.27 -21.54 -21.44
CA GLY A 120 -0.44 -22.27 -22.40
C GLY A 120 0.24 -21.41 -23.48
N MET A 121 0.16 -20.08 -23.40
CA MET A 121 0.83 -19.17 -24.33
C MET A 121 2.18 -18.71 -23.77
N PHE A 122 3.23 -19.51 -23.97
CA PHE A 122 4.58 -19.31 -23.40
C PHE A 122 5.40 -18.22 -24.10
N TYR A 123 4.91 -16.98 -24.11
CA TYR A 123 5.65 -15.81 -24.60
C TYR A 123 6.27 -15.03 -23.45
N PRO A 124 7.49 -14.48 -23.62
CA PRO A 124 8.08 -13.60 -22.63
C PRO A 124 7.15 -12.41 -22.32
N VAL A 125 7.02 -12.08 -21.04
CA VAL A 125 6.31 -10.91 -20.54
C VAL A 125 7.12 -9.66 -20.86
N ILE A 126 6.48 -8.71 -21.53
CA ILE A 126 7.09 -7.45 -21.96
C ILE A 126 6.53 -6.31 -21.10
N TYR A 127 7.44 -5.49 -20.56
CA TYR A 127 7.11 -4.28 -19.80
C TYR A 127 8.20 -3.20 -19.99
N PRO A 128 7.87 -1.90 -19.80
CA PRO A 128 8.85 -0.82 -19.80
C PRO A 128 9.85 -0.97 -18.65
N LYS A 129 11.15 -0.95 -18.94
CA LYS A 129 12.20 -1.11 -17.92
C LYS A 129 12.29 0.06 -16.95
N ASN A 130 11.87 1.25 -17.38
CA ASN A 130 11.89 2.47 -16.57
C ASN A 130 10.62 2.60 -15.70
N TRP A 131 10.05 1.48 -15.25
CA TRP A 131 8.84 1.49 -14.45
C TRP A 131 9.05 2.21 -13.11
N LEU A 132 10.28 2.16 -12.59
CA LEU A 132 10.69 2.76 -11.33
C LEU A 132 10.60 4.29 -11.37
N ASP A 133 10.92 4.93 -12.50
CA ASP A 133 10.77 6.38 -12.70
C ASP A 133 9.30 6.83 -12.51
N TYR A 134 8.36 6.01 -13.00
CA TYR A 134 6.93 6.31 -12.82
C TYR A 134 6.52 6.17 -11.35
N TYR A 135 7.11 5.23 -10.63
CA TYR A 135 6.86 5.06 -9.20
C TYR A 135 7.47 6.21 -8.39
N GLU A 136 8.73 6.56 -8.63
CA GLU A 136 9.40 7.70 -7.98
C GLU A 136 8.54 8.97 -8.13
N SER A 137 8.06 9.23 -9.35
CA SER A 137 7.23 10.40 -9.66
C SER A 137 5.91 10.48 -8.88
N CYS A 138 5.33 9.35 -8.47
CA CYS A 138 4.06 9.33 -7.72
C CYS A 138 4.21 9.04 -6.23
N SER A 139 5.29 8.38 -5.80
CA SER A 139 5.54 7.91 -4.43
C SER A 139 5.29 8.96 -3.35
N PHE A 140 5.71 10.21 -3.58
CA PHE A 140 5.56 11.33 -2.64
C PHE A 140 4.10 11.73 -2.32
N TYR A 141 3.15 11.29 -3.13
CA TYR A 141 1.74 11.65 -3.00
C TYR A 141 0.84 10.46 -2.66
N LEU A 142 1.39 9.24 -2.67
CA LEU A 142 0.64 8.03 -2.33
C LEU A 142 0.46 7.92 -0.82
N GLU A 143 -0.68 7.34 -0.44
CA GLU A 143 -1.04 7.04 0.94
C GLU A 143 -0.34 5.79 1.46
N TYR A 144 0.20 4.94 0.58
CA TYR A 144 0.97 3.77 1.01
C TYR A 144 2.22 3.63 0.16
N ASP A 145 3.25 3.05 0.78
CA ASP A 145 4.45 2.65 0.07
C ASP A 145 4.21 1.29 -0.60
N TYR A 146 4.49 1.22 -1.89
CA TYR A 146 4.30 0.03 -2.70
C TYR A 146 5.59 -0.50 -3.30
N ILE A 147 6.75 0.09 -2.97
CA ILE A 147 8.01 -0.25 -3.60
C ILE A 147 8.34 -1.74 -3.46
N GLU A 148 8.11 -2.31 -2.28
CA GLU A 148 8.39 -3.73 -2.01
C GLU A 148 7.55 -4.65 -2.91
N TYR A 149 6.25 -4.36 -3.05
CA TYR A 149 5.33 -5.17 -3.85
C TYR A 149 5.68 -5.09 -5.33
N LEU A 150 6.05 -3.89 -5.82
CA LEU A 150 6.48 -3.67 -7.20
C LEU A 150 7.78 -4.41 -7.49
N LEU A 151 8.81 -4.24 -6.65
CA LEU A 151 10.10 -4.92 -6.81
C LEU A 151 9.93 -6.44 -6.85
N ARG A 152 9.12 -7.00 -5.94
CA ARG A 152 8.82 -8.42 -5.88
C ARG A 152 8.15 -8.91 -7.17
N GLU A 153 7.14 -8.19 -7.66
CA GLU A 153 6.46 -8.55 -8.91
C GLU A 153 7.44 -8.54 -10.10
N PHE A 154 8.24 -7.48 -10.26
CA PHE A 154 9.18 -7.42 -11.39
C PHE A 154 10.31 -8.46 -11.30
N GLU A 155 10.74 -8.85 -10.11
CA GLU A 155 11.66 -9.98 -9.93
C GLU A 155 11.02 -11.31 -10.36
N ILE A 156 9.75 -11.54 -10.02
CA ILE A 156 8.99 -12.73 -10.46
C ILE A 156 8.86 -12.75 -11.98
N ILE A 157 8.53 -11.62 -12.60
CA ILE A 157 8.43 -11.52 -14.06
C ILE A 157 9.77 -11.86 -14.73
N ASP A 158 10.88 -11.38 -14.16
CA ASP A 158 12.21 -11.68 -14.67
C ASP A 158 12.53 -13.18 -14.58
N LYS A 159 12.12 -13.85 -13.48
CA LYS A 159 12.22 -15.31 -13.33
C LYS A 159 11.38 -16.03 -14.39
N ILE A 160 10.11 -15.66 -14.55
CA ILE A 160 9.21 -16.19 -15.61
C ILE A 160 9.88 -16.08 -16.99
N ASN A 161 10.40 -14.90 -17.32
CA ASN A 161 11.07 -14.64 -18.58
C ASN A 161 12.34 -15.47 -18.77
N CYS A 162 13.06 -15.78 -17.69
CA CYS A 162 14.21 -16.68 -17.74
C CYS A 162 13.80 -18.13 -18.00
N CYS A 163 12.75 -18.63 -17.33
CA CYS A 163 12.24 -19.99 -17.54
C CYS A 163 11.79 -20.19 -18.98
N ILE A 164 11.02 -19.24 -19.53
CA ILE A 164 10.55 -19.27 -20.93
C ILE A 164 11.73 -19.30 -21.91
N LYS A 165 12.78 -18.50 -21.68
CA LYS A 165 13.98 -18.50 -22.56
C LYS A 165 14.77 -19.80 -22.52
N LYS A 166 14.72 -20.52 -21.39
CA LYS A 166 15.38 -21.81 -21.20
C LYS A 166 14.52 -22.99 -21.65
N ASP A 167 13.25 -22.77 -22.02
CA ASP A 167 12.23 -23.80 -22.23
C ASP A 167 12.02 -24.70 -20.99
N ASP A 168 12.21 -24.15 -19.79
CA ASP A 168 12.01 -24.86 -18.52
C ASP A 168 10.57 -24.70 -18.04
N LYS A 169 9.72 -25.67 -18.37
CA LYS A 169 8.29 -25.66 -18.06
C LYS A 169 8.00 -25.99 -16.61
N GLU A 170 8.84 -26.79 -15.96
CA GLU A 170 8.65 -27.20 -14.57
C GLU A 170 8.92 -26.02 -13.64
N GLU A 171 10.09 -25.37 -13.81
CA GLU A 171 10.45 -24.15 -13.05
C GLU A 171 9.43 -23.03 -13.31
N LEU A 172 8.93 -22.90 -14.54
CA LEU A 172 7.91 -21.90 -14.88
C LEU A 172 6.61 -22.10 -14.09
N LEU A 173 6.11 -23.34 -13.99
CA LEU A 173 4.89 -23.64 -13.26
C LEU A 173 5.06 -23.38 -11.76
N GLU A 174 6.23 -23.68 -11.20
CA GLU A 174 6.54 -23.37 -9.80
C GLU A 174 6.55 -21.86 -9.54
N VAL A 175 7.20 -21.07 -10.39
CA VAL A 175 7.24 -19.60 -10.24
C VAL A 175 5.85 -18.99 -10.32
N ILE A 176 5.00 -19.47 -11.24
CA ILE A 176 3.61 -19.02 -11.36
C ILE A 176 2.80 -19.37 -10.10
N LYS A 177 2.96 -20.61 -9.60
CA LYS A 177 2.31 -21.05 -8.36
C LYS A 177 2.74 -20.19 -7.17
N TYR A 178 4.03 -19.86 -7.08
CA TYR A 178 4.57 -18.97 -6.07
C TYR A 178 3.98 -17.56 -6.15
N ARG A 179 3.86 -16.98 -7.36
CA ARG A 179 3.18 -15.68 -7.56
C ARG A 179 1.75 -15.70 -7.01
N ARG A 180 0.98 -16.76 -7.30
CA ARG A 180 -0.39 -16.92 -6.80
C ARG A 180 -0.43 -17.02 -5.27
N GLN A 181 0.54 -17.69 -4.66
CA GLN A 181 0.63 -17.75 -3.21
C GLN A 181 0.88 -16.37 -2.60
N ILE A 182 1.75 -15.54 -3.21
CA ILE A 182 2.00 -14.17 -2.74
C ILE A 182 0.75 -13.29 -2.86
N LEU A 183 -0.03 -13.42 -3.94
CA LEU A 183 -1.31 -12.73 -4.07
C LEU A 183 -2.28 -13.08 -2.92
N THR A 184 -2.06 -14.23 -2.30
CA THR A 184 -2.83 -14.70 -1.16
C THR A 184 -2.07 -14.61 0.16
N ASP A 185 -0.90 -13.94 0.22
CA ASP A 185 -0.08 -13.79 1.42
C ASP A 185 -0.78 -12.89 2.44
N TRP A 186 -0.76 -13.31 3.71
CA TRP A 186 -1.53 -12.71 4.80
C TRP A 186 -0.74 -11.64 5.55
N ASN A 187 0.58 -11.60 5.35
CA ASN A 187 1.45 -10.67 6.05
C ASN A 187 1.61 -9.35 5.32
N THR A 188 1.16 -9.26 4.06
CA THR A 188 1.22 -8.05 3.26
C THR A 188 -0.05 -7.21 3.41
N ASP A 189 0.12 -5.90 3.58
CA ASP A 189 -1.02 -4.96 3.59
C ASP A 189 -1.72 -4.92 2.23
N TYR A 190 -0.94 -5.11 1.16
CA TYR A 190 -1.39 -5.10 -0.23
C TYR A 190 -0.77 -6.24 -1.03
N ASP A 191 -1.54 -6.81 -1.95
CA ASP A 191 -1.00 -7.60 -3.05
C ASP A 191 -0.77 -6.69 -4.29
N ILE A 192 -0.20 -7.25 -5.36
CA ILE A 192 0.09 -6.47 -6.58
C ILE A 192 -1.19 -6.03 -7.33
N LEU A 193 -2.30 -6.76 -7.19
CA LEU A 193 -3.58 -6.38 -7.79
C LEU A 193 -4.19 -5.17 -7.08
N ILE A 194 -4.20 -5.18 -5.74
CA ILE A 194 -4.64 -4.03 -4.95
C ILE A 194 -3.70 -2.84 -5.15
N THR A 195 -2.39 -3.07 -5.23
CA THR A 195 -1.42 -2.03 -5.59
C THR A 195 -1.77 -1.38 -6.94
N SER A 196 -2.05 -2.19 -7.97
CA SER A 196 -2.46 -1.72 -9.28
C SER A 196 -3.77 -0.92 -9.24
N LEU A 197 -4.74 -1.35 -8.42
CA LEU A 197 -6.01 -0.68 -8.22
C LEU A 197 -5.83 0.66 -7.48
N ASN A 198 -5.01 0.71 -6.43
CA ASN A 198 -4.73 1.93 -5.68
C ASN A 198 -4.01 2.97 -6.54
N LEU A 199 -3.02 2.56 -7.34
CA LEU A 199 -2.40 3.44 -8.34
C LEU A 199 -3.43 3.99 -9.34
N SER A 200 -4.37 3.14 -9.77
CA SER A 200 -5.47 3.55 -10.65
C SER A 200 -6.39 4.57 -9.96
N SER A 201 -6.80 4.32 -8.71
CA SER A 201 -7.65 5.21 -7.91
C SER A 201 -6.98 6.57 -7.68
N PHE A 202 -5.72 6.58 -7.28
CA PHE A 202 -4.94 7.79 -7.13
C PHE A 202 -4.86 8.58 -8.45
N SER A 203 -4.65 7.88 -9.58
CA SER A 203 -4.55 8.53 -10.90
C SER A 203 -5.81 9.29 -11.33
N ILE A 204 -6.99 8.88 -10.85
CA ILE A 204 -8.25 9.59 -11.09
C ILE A 204 -8.59 10.57 -9.95
N GLY A 205 -7.85 10.53 -8.84
CA GLY A 205 -8.00 11.41 -7.68
C GLY A 205 -8.99 10.89 -6.65
N MET A 206 -9.26 9.58 -6.66
CA MET A 206 -9.94 8.88 -5.58
C MET A 206 -8.93 8.48 -4.50
N ASN A 207 -9.44 8.25 -3.29
CA ASN A 207 -8.61 7.76 -2.19
C ASN A 207 -8.16 6.32 -2.48
N GLU A 208 -6.99 5.98 -1.95
CA GLU A 208 -6.50 4.62 -1.99
C GLU A 208 -7.34 3.73 -1.07
N ILE A 209 -7.41 2.44 -1.40
CA ILE A 209 -8.07 1.46 -0.55
C ILE A 209 -7.23 1.31 0.70
N ILE A 210 -7.87 1.57 1.83
CA ILE A 210 -7.28 1.43 3.16
C ILE A 210 -6.81 -0.01 3.33
N SER A 211 -5.64 -0.23 3.91
CA SER A 211 -5.20 -1.59 4.23
C SER A 211 -6.26 -2.29 5.06
N TRP A 212 -6.54 -3.54 4.73
CA TRP A 212 -7.53 -4.37 5.42
C TRP A 212 -7.29 -4.41 6.94
N ARG A 213 -6.04 -4.20 7.39
CA ARG A 213 -5.68 -4.12 8.81
C ARG A 213 -6.29 -2.93 9.55
N PHE A 214 -6.69 -1.88 8.84
CA PHE A 214 -7.30 -0.67 9.39
C PHE A 214 -8.80 -0.54 9.03
N GLU A 215 -9.35 -1.48 8.26
CA GLU A 215 -10.79 -1.52 8.01
C GLU A 215 -11.57 -1.65 9.33
N LYS A 216 -12.59 -0.82 9.51
CA LYS A 216 -13.42 -0.87 10.72
C LYS A 216 -14.07 -2.24 10.89
N SER A 217 -14.58 -2.84 9.81
CA SER A 217 -15.21 -4.16 9.88
C SER A 217 -14.22 -5.23 10.33
N TYR A 218 -12.97 -5.19 9.85
CA TYR A 218 -11.92 -6.07 10.34
C TYR A 218 -11.58 -5.81 11.81
N LYS A 219 -11.52 -4.55 12.27
CA LYS A 219 -11.29 -4.24 13.69
C LYS A 219 -12.41 -4.72 14.61
N ASP A 220 -13.64 -4.55 14.18
CA ASP A 220 -14.82 -5.02 14.91
C ASP A 220 -14.84 -6.55 14.95
N PHE A 221 -14.54 -7.21 13.83
CA PHE A 221 -14.37 -8.66 13.74
C PHE A 221 -13.23 -9.17 14.62
N GLU A 222 -12.05 -8.56 14.53
CA GLU A 222 -10.85 -8.92 15.31
C GLU A 222 -11.18 -8.92 16.80
N LYS A 223 -11.82 -7.84 17.28
CA LYS A 223 -12.25 -7.73 18.67
C LYS A 223 -13.25 -8.82 19.05
N TYR A 224 -14.31 -8.98 18.26
CA TYR A 224 -15.33 -10.01 18.50
C TYR A 224 -14.72 -11.41 18.54
N PHE A 225 -13.86 -11.74 17.58
CA PHE A 225 -13.24 -13.05 17.48
C PHE A 225 -12.33 -13.33 18.67
N ILE A 226 -11.50 -12.38 19.09
CA ILE A 226 -10.65 -12.55 20.28
C ILE A 226 -11.52 -12.71 21.54
N GLU A 227 -12.60 -11.95 21.70
CA GLU A 227 -13.48 -12.05 22.86
C GLU A 227 -14.21 -13.40 22.98
N ASN A 228 -14.50 -14.07 21.85
CA ASN A 228 -15.35 -15.27 21.84
C ASN A 228 -14.60 -16.58 21.48
N TYR A 229 -13.52 -16.50 20.71
CA TYR A 229 -12.81 -17.66 20.15
C TYR A 229 -11.37 -17.80 20.65
N HIS A 230 -10.85 -16.88 21.47
CA HIS A 230 -9.47 -16.94 21.98
C HIS A 230 -9.13 -18.28 22.65
N ASP A 231 -9.96 -18.75 23.58
CA ASP A 231 -9.71 -20.02 24.27
C ASP A 231 -9.86 -21.22 23.33
N LYS A 232 -10.78 -21.13 22.36
CA LYS A 232 -10.98 -22.17 21.35
C LYS A 232 -9.78 -22.30 20.42
N VAL A 233 -9.18 -21.18 20.02
CA VAL A 233 -7.92 -21.16 19.26
C VAL A 233 -6.83 -21.90 20.04
N LYS A 234 -6.67 -21.62 21.34
CA LYS A 234 -5.67 -22.28 22.17
C LYS A 234 -5.92 -23.79 22.28
N GLU A 235 -7.16 -24.20 22.54
CA GLU A 235 -7.58 -25.61 22.61
C GLU A 235 -7.22 -26.37 21.31
N LEU A 236 -7.62 -25.83 20.16
CA LEU A 236 -7.37 -26.45 18.85
C LEU A 236 -5.87 -26.49 18.52
N THR A 237 -5.12 -25.46 18.91
CA THR A 237 -3.66 -25.41 18.70
C THR A 237 -2.96 -26.49 19.53
N ILE A 238 -3.35 -26.67 20.80
CA ILE A 238 -2.85 -27.74 21.67
C ILE A 238 -3.18 -29.12 21.10
N GLU A 239 -4.41 -29.31 20.61
CA GLU A 239 -4.81 -30.56 19.95
C GLU A 239 -3.91 -30.86 18.74
N TYR A 240 -3.66 -29.84 17.91
CA TYR A 240 -2.79 -29.97 16.74
C TYR A 240 -1.34 -30.30 17.13
N LEU A 241 -0.78 -29.60 18.11
CA LEU A 241 0.59 -29.83 18.58
C LEU A 241 0.76 -31.25 19.14
N LYS A 242 -0.19 -31.75 19.95
CA LYS A 242 -0.16 -33.12 20.48
C LYS A 242 -0.15 -34.18 19.37
N LYS A 243 -0.79 -33.90 18.24
CA LYS A 243 -0.80 -34.79 17.06
C LYS A 243 0.47 -34.70 16.22
N ASN A 244 1.25 -33.63 16.37
CA ASN A 244 2.43 -33.32 15.56
C ASN A 244 3.69 -33.16 16.43
N ASN A 245 3.99 -34.16 17.26
CA ASN A 245 5.23 -34.23 18.06
C ASN A 245 5.50 -32.99 18.94
N ASN A 246 4.44 -32.36 19.46
CA ASN A 246 4.50 -31.19 20.35
C ASN A 246 5.15 -29.93 19.76
N SER A 247 5.44 -29.89 18.46
CA SER A 247 6.12 -28.77 17.81
C SER A 247 5.74 -28.66 16.34
N CYS A 248 5.44 -27.46 15.85
CA CYS A 248 5.19 -27.26 14.42
C CYS A 248 5.48 -25.83 13.94
N ASP A 249 5.65 -25.68 12.63
CA ASP A 249 5.60 -24.37 11.96
C ASP A 249 4.25 -23.70 12.26
N VAL A 250 4.28 -22.42 12.62
CA VAL A 250 3.09 -21.66 13.01
C VAL A 250 2.03 -21.63 11.89
N ASN A 251 2.44 -21.57 10.62
CA ASN A 251 1.50 -21.48 9.51
C ASN A 251 0.65 -22.76 9.41
N LEU A 252 1.25 -23.92 9.67
CA LEU A 252 0.52 -25.19 9.64
C LEU A 252 -0.57 -25.24 10.71
N ALA A 253 -0.26 -24.80 11.93
CA ALA A 253 -1.24 -24.69 13.01
C ALA A 253 -2.32 -23.65 12.69
N LEU A 254 -1.94 -22.49 12.17
CA LEU A 254 -2.88 -21.42 11.78
C LEU A 254 -3.94 -21.94 10.81
N TYR A 255 -3.54 -22.62 9.73
CA TYR A 255 -4.47 -23.20 8.76
C TYR A 255 -5.39 -24.25 9.38
N TYR A 256 -4.83 -25.16 10.20
CA TYR A 256 -5.63 -26.18 10.87
C TYR A 256 -6.69 -25.56 11.79
N VAL A 257 -6.29 -24.59 12.62
CA VAL A 257 -7.20 -23.89 13.54
C VAL A 257 -8.26 -23.11 12.78
N MET A 258 -7.90 -22.41 11.72
CA MET A 258 -8.85 -21.69 10.87
C MET A 258 -9.90 -22.65 10.29
N ASP A 259 -9.48 -23.76 9.71
CA ASP A 259 -10.40 -24.73 9.10
C ASP A 259 -11.35 -25.31 10.15
N LYS A 260 -10.86 -25.60 11.36
CA LYS A 260 -11.68 -26.07 12.47
C LYS A 260 -12.66 -25.03 13.00
N ILE A 261 -12.23 -23.78 13.13
CA ILE A 261 -13.11 -22.69 13.59
C ILE A 261 -14.20 -22.40 12.54
N ARG A 262 -13.91 -22.54 11.25
CA ARG A 262 -14.90 -22.37 10.18
C ARG A 262 -15.97 -23.47 10.12
N GLU A 263 -15.77 -24.60 10.81
CA GLU A 263 -16.81 -25.61 10.99
C GLU A 263 -17.93 -25.11 11.94
N ASP A 264 -17.67 -24.07 12.74
CA ASP A 264 -18.68 -23.44 13.59
C ASP A 264 -19.67 -22.59 12.77
N THR A 265 -20.92 -23.03 12.75
CA THR A 265 -22.01 -22.37 12.02
C THR A 265 -22.37 -21.01 12.59
N GLU A 266 -22.16 -20.77 13.90
CA GLU A 266 -22.47 -19.47 14.52
C GLU A 266 -21.56 -18.37 13.99
N LEU A 267 -20.28 -18.68 13.78
CA LEU A 267 -19.33 -17.74 13.20
C LEU A 267 -19.59 -17.53 11.70
N LYS A 268 -19.93 -18.61 11.00
CA LYS A 268 -20.16 -18.60 9.56
C LYS A 268 -21.40 -17.80 9.16
N ASP A 269 -22.47 -17.88 9.95
CA ASP A 269 -23.73 -17.16 9.71
C ASP A 269 -23.81 -15.82 10.47
N SER A 270 -22.69 -15.37 11.04
CA SER A 270 -22.60 -14.11 11.78
C SER A 270 -22.57 -12.89 10.86
N SER A 271 -22.63 -11.69 11.46
CA SER A 271 -22.40 -10.42 10.75
C SER A 271 -20.99 -10.28 10.16
N TYR A 272 -20.09 -11.24 10.42
CA TYR A 272 -18.70 -11.25 9.97
C TYR A 272 -18.39 -12.36 8.95
N GLU A 273 -19.42 -12.91 8.28
CA GLU A 273 -19.26 -13.96 7.26
C GLU A 273 -18.14 -13.63 6.25
N PHE A 274 -18.10 -12.38 5.75
CA PHE A 274 -17.09 -11.95 4.78
C PHE A 274 -15.68 -11.97 5.35
N GLU A 275 -15.48 -11.47 6.57
CA GLU A 275 -14.19 -11.51 7.26
C GLU A 275 -13.74 -12.95 7.54
N VAL A 276 -14.68 -13.84 7.87
CA VAL A 276 -14.41 -15.26 8.16
C VAL A 276 -14.00 -16.02 6.90
N MET A 277 -14.56 -15.68 5.74
CA MET A 277 -14.22 -16.29 4.47
C MET A 277 -12.86 -15.83 3.93
N GLU A 278 -12.39 -14.64 4.30
CA GLU A 278 -11.07 -14.14 3.92
C GLU A 278 -9.96 -14.78 4.78
N ASN A 279 -9.13 -15.63 4.17
CA ASN A 279 -8.02 -16.30 4.86
C ASN A 279 -7.12 -15.30 5.62
N LYS A 280 -6.64 -14.24 4.96
CA LYS A 280 -5.74 -13.26 5.58
C LYS A 280 -6.28 -12.65 6.88
N LYS A 281 -7.59 -12.35 6.92
CA LYS A 281 -8.26 -11.73 8.07
C LYS A 281 -8.36 -12.75 9.21
N MET A 282 -8.86 -13.95 8.93
CA MET A 282 -8.93 -15.04 9.91
C MET A 282 -7.58 -15.36 10.51
N LEU A 283 -6.57 -15.60 9.68
CA LEU A 283 -5.30 -16.15 10.13
C LEU A 283 -4.46 -15.10 10.84
N ASN A 284 -4.53 -13.83 10.43
CA ASN A 284 -3.95 -12.74 11.21
C ASN A 284 -4.61 -12.60 12.59
N THR A 285 -5.93 -12.78 12.68
CA THR A 285 -6.62 -12.74 13.97
C THR A 285 -6.24 -13.93 14.86
N ILE A 286 -6.12 -15.14 14.32
CA ILE A 286 -5.61 -16.31 15.06
C ILE A 286 -4.16 -16.08 15.49
N PHE A 287 -3.31 -15.54 14.62
CA PHE A 287 -1.92 -15.24 14.95
C PHE A 287 -1.80 -14.21 16.07
N LYS A 288 -2.71 -13.23 16.15
CA LYS A 288 -2.77 -12.29 17.28
C LYS A 288 -3.03 -12.97 18.61
N VAL A 289 -3.81 -14.06 18.65
CA VAL A 289 -3.97 -14.88 19.85
C VAL A 289 -2.64 -15.51 20.27
N TYR A 290 -1.82 -15.94 19.30
CA TYR A 290 -0.49 -16.49 19.59
C TYR A 290 0.48 -15.43 20.08
N LEU A 291 0.38 -14.19 19.59
CA LEU A 291 1.17 -13.07 20.09
C LEU A 291 0.74 -12.60 21.49
N SER A 292 -0.46 -12.96 21.95
CA SER A 292 -0.99 -12.62 23.28
C SER A 292 -0.85 -13.74 24.32
N LEU A 293 -0.12 -14.82 24.00
CA LEU A 293 0.13 -15.92 24.93
C LEU A 293 0.81 -15.40 26.21
N GLN A 294 0.37 -15.93 27.34
CA GLN A 294 0.91 -15.68 28.67
C GLN A 294 1.87 -16.80 29.06
N GLU A 295 2.69 -16.57 30.09
CA GLU A 295 3.67 -17.57 30.57
C GLU A 295 3.02 -18.87 31.06
N ASP A 296 1.77 -18.81 31.52
CA ASP A 296 1.00 -19.94 32.03
C ASP A 296 0.21 -20.71 30.94
N ASP A 297 0.24 -20.24 29.69
CA ASP A 297 -0.37 -20.97 28.59
C ASP A 297 0.36 -22.30 28.32
N LEU A 298 -0.36 -23.30 27.80
CA LEU A 298 0.19 -24.66 27.59
C LEU A 298 1.10 -24.77 26.36
N PHE A 299 1.35 -23.68 25.65
CA PHE A 299 2.25 -23.63 24.49
C PHE A 299 2.80 -22.21 24.31
N TYR A 300 3.89 -22.09 23.56
CA TYR A 300 4.52 -20.81 23.26
C TYR A 300 4.93 -20.70 21.78
N LEU A 301 5.09 -19.46 21.32
CA LEU A 301 5.58 -19.11 19.98
C LEU A 301 7.03 -18.65 20.05
N CYS A 302 7.93 -19.31 19.32
CA CYS A 302 9.36 -18.98 19.26
C CYS A 302 9.83 -18.99 17.80
N TRP A 303 10.29 -17.84 17.29
CA TRP A 303 10.86 -17.71 15.93
C TRP A 303 10.02 -18.30 14.78
N GLY A 304 8.68 -18.29 14.91
CA GLY A 304 7.77 -18.84 13.89
C GLY A 304 7.42 -20.33 14.07
N GLU A 305 7.89 -20.97 15.14
CA GLU A 305 7.49 -22.31 15.56
C GLU A 305 6.67 -22.26 16.86
N LEU A 306 5.65 -23.10 16.93
CA LEU A 306 4.83 -23.31 18.11
C LEU A 306 5.28 -24.57 18.83
N HIS A 307 5.42 -24.51 20.15
CA HIS A 307 5.84 -25.63 20.99
C HIS A 307 4.89 -25.81 22.17
N LEU A 308 4.53 -27.05 22.46
CA LEU A 308 3.81 -27.38 23.69
C LEU A 308 4.75 -27.23 24.89
N ASN A 309 4.29 -26.62 25.97
CA ASN A 309 5.01 -26.64 27.24
C ASN A 309 5.04 -28.07 27.79
N GLU A 310 6.21 -28.50 28.26
CA GLU A 310 6.43 -29.85 28.84
C GLU A 310 5.66 -30.08 30.15
#